data_AF-A0A059WTU3-F1
#
_entry.id   AF-A0A059WTU3-F1
#
_cell.length_a   1.000
_cell.length_b   1.000
_cell.length_c   1.000
_cell.angle_alpha   90.00
_cell.angle_beta   90.00
_cell.angle_gamma   90.00
#
_symmetry.space_group_name_H-M   'P 1'
#
loop_
_entity.id
_entity.type
_entity.pdbx_description
1 polymer ?
#
loop_
_entity_poly.entity_id
_entity_poly.type
_entity_poly.pdbx_seq_one_letter_code
_entity_poly.pdbx_strand_id
1 'polypeptide(L)'
;NRYRWLIINLATAFLASFVVSQFESTLSAYVLLAVYMPIVAGMGGNAATQTLAVLVRGIALKQIEFKTAWPTLRNEIIAAVVNGVINGILVATVVLIVNRDVRIAIILALAMIINMFVAAVFGTLVPLLMTKLGKDPAASATIFITTATDVLGFLAFLGLATIILK
;
A
#
# COMPACT_ATOMS: atom_id res chain seq x y z
N ASN A 1 -27.08 4.15 0.75
CA ASN A 1 -26.11 3.85 -0.34
C ASN A 1 -24.68 3.58 0.16
N ARG A 2 -24.15 4.28 1.18
CA ARG A 2 -22.79 4.03 1.73
C ARG A 2 -22.56 2.60 2.23
N TYR A 3 -23.58 1.95 2.81
CA TYR A 3 -23.48 0.57 3.32
C TYR A 3 -23.06 -0.44 2.24
N ARG A 4 -23.44 -0.23 0.96
CA ARG A 4 -23.06 -1.15 -0.14
C ARG A 4 -21.56 -1.16 -0.36
N TRP A 5 -20.94 0.02 -0.30
CA TRP A 5 -19.49 0.17 -0.42
C TRP A 5 -18.76 -0.39 0.80
N LEU A 6 -19.31 -0.24 2.00
CA LEU A 6 -18.76 -0.87 3.21
C LEU A 6 -18.81 -2.41 3.14
N ILE A 7 -19.87 -2.99 2.59
CA ILE A 7 -19.96 -4.45 2.38
C ILE A 7 -18.89 -4.92 1.39
N ILE A 8 -18.69 -4.18 0.29
CA ILE A 8 -17.62 -4.48 -0.68
C ILE A 8 -16.25 -4.39 0.01
N ASN A 9 -16.02 -3.34 0.80
CA ASN A 9 -14.78 -3.16 1.55
C ASN A 9 -14.54 -4.29 2.57
N LEU A 10 -15.59 -4.79 3.21
CA LEU A 10 -15.48 -5.93 4.11
C LEU A 10 -15.07 -7.19 3.35
N ALA A 11 -15.67 -7.44 2.18
CA ALA A 11 -15.29 -8.58 1.33
C ALA A 11 -13.83 -8.48 0.89
N THR A 12 -13.34 -7.29 0.57
CA THR A 12 -11.94 -7.11 0.20
C THR A 12 -10.98 -7.15 1.39
N ALA A 13 -11.41 -6.76 2.59
CA ALA A 13 -10.64 -6.96 3.82
C ALA A 13 -10.43 -8.46 4.12
N PHE A 14 -11.39 -9.32 3.81
CA PHE A 14 -11.18 -10.77 3.88
C PHE A 14 -10.11 -11.28 2.91
N LEU A 15 -9.90 -10.63 1.76
CA LEU A 15 -8.80 -10.99 0.85
C LEU A 15 -7.44 -10.68 1.48
N ALA A 16 -7.30 -9.52 2.13
CA ALA A 16 -6.07 -9.19 2.86
C ALA A 16 -5.83 -10.17 4.02
N SER A 17 -6.87 -10.49 4.79
CA SER A 17 -6.82 -11.49 5.86
C SER A 17 -6.39 -12.88 5.36
N PHE A 18 -6.93 -13.31 4.22
CA PHE A 18 -6.53 -14.57 3.58
C PHE A 18 -5.06 -14.58 3.17
N VAL A 19 -4.51 -13.48 2.67
CA VAL A 19 -3.07 -13.39 2.37
C VAL A 19 -2.25 -13.53 3.64
N VAL A 20 -2.63 -12.84 4.72
CA VAL A 20 -1.93 -12.93 6.01
C VAL A 20 -1.96 -14.36 6.57
N SER A 21 -3.07 -15.09 6.42
CA SER A 21 -3.18 -16.47 6.93
C SER A 21 -2.24 -17.45 6.22
N GLN A 22 -1.79 -17.16 5.00
CA GLN A 22 -0.76 -17.97 4.33
C GLN A 22 0.61 -17.92 5.03
N PHE A 23 0.80 -16.96 5.95
CA PHE A 23 2.06 -16.71 6.66
C PHE A 23 1.97 -16.99 8.16
N GLU A 24 0.95 -17.74 8.62
CA GLU A 24 0.76 -18.07 10.05
C GLU A 24 2.00 -18.69 10.71
N SER A 25 2.73 -19.56 10.00
CA SER A 25 3.96 -20.18 10.49
C SER A 25 5.10 -19.17 10.71
N THR A 26 5.17 -18.13 9.88
CA THR A 26 6.18 -17.07 10.01
C THR A 26 5.80 -16.11 11.14
N LEU A 27 4.53 -15.77 11.25
CA LEU A 27 3.99 -14.91 12.30
C LEU A 27 4.11 -15.54 13.70
N SER A 28 3.90 -16.85 13.81
CA SER A 28 4.04 -17.57 15.08
C SER A 28 5.50 -17.68 15.52
N ALA A 29 6.44 -17.82 14.57
CA ALA A 29 7.87 -17.80 14.85
C ALA A 29 8.38 -16.39 15.22
N TYR A 30 7.83 -15.34 14.62
CA TYR A 30 8.27 -13.96 14.79
C TYR A 30 7.11 -13.01 15.07
N VAL A 31 6.64 -13.01 16.32
CA VAL A 31 5.49 -12.20 16.78
C VAL A 31 5.66 -10.70 16.52
N LEU A 32 6.90 -10.19 16.51
CA LEU A 32 7.21 -8.79 16.20
C LEU A 32 6.70 -8.36 14.81
N LEU A 33 6.61 -9.27 13.84
CA LEU A 33 6.05 -8.95 12.53
C LEU A 33 4.62 -8.41 12.66
N ALA A 34 3.81 -8.98 13.56
CA ALA A 34 2.44 -8.54 13.78
C ALA A 34 2.35 -7.13 14.38
N VAL A 35 3.31 -6.75 15.22
CA VAL A 35 3.40 -5.41 15.82
C VAL A 35 3.63 -4.33 14.77
N TYR A 36 4.35 -4.67 13.68
CA TYR A 36 4.68 -3.73 12.62
C TYR A 36 3.74 -3.75 11.41
N MET A 37 2.84 -4.73 11.30
CA MET A 37 1.82 -4.77 10.25
C MET A 37 1.03 -3.45 10.12
N PRO A 38 0.58 -2.79 11.21
CA PRO A 38 -0.14 -1.52 11.10
C PRO A 38 0.68 -0.40 10.46
N ILE A 39 2.01 -0.41 10.61
CA ILE A 39 2.89 0.60 10.00
C ILE A 39 2.90 0.41 8.48
N VAL A 40 3.11 -0.81 8.02
CA VAL A 40 3.14 -1.13 6.58
C VAL A 40 1.79 -0.78 5.95
N ALA A 41 0.68 -1.27 6.52
CA ALA A 41 -0.67 -1.01 6.00
C ALA A 41 -1.02 0.49 6.03
N GLY A 42 -0.80 1.15 7.17
CA GLY A 42 -1.13 2.55 7.37
C GLY A 42 -0.37 3.48 6.42
N MET A 43 0.94 3.26 6.24
CA MET A 43 1.75 4.10 5.36
C MET A 43 1.44 3.88 3.89
N GLY A 44 1.15 2.64 3.47
CA GLY A 44 0.68 2.35 2.11
C GLY A 44 -0.65 3.05 1.82
N GLY A 45 -1.64 2.88 2.69
CA GLY A 45 -2.95 3.51 2.54
C GLY A 45 -2.90 5.04 2.53
N ASN A 46 -2.05 5.65 3.38
CA ASN A 46 -1.86 7.09 3.42
C ASN A 46 -1.22 7.63 2.13
N ALA A 47 -0.15 6.98 1.64
CA ALA A 47 0.50 7.35 0.39
C ALA A 47 -0.46 7.24 -0.81
N ALA A 48 -1.27 6.18 -0.82
CA ALA A 48 -2.23 5.96 -1.89
C ALA A 48 -3.38 6.97 -1.85
N THR A 49 -3.78 7.40 -0.64
CA THR A 49 -4.77 8.48 -0.46
C THR A 49 -4.24 9.84 -0.93
N GLN A 50 -2.96 10.13 -0.69
CA GLN A 50 -2.32 11.35 -1.22
C GLN A 50 -2.29 11.32 -2.75
N THR A 51 -1.89 10.18 -3.33
CA THR A 51 -1.89 9.97 -4.78
C THR A 51 -3.31 10.14 -5.36
N LEU A 52 -4.31 9.52 -4.73
CA LEU A 52 -5.72 9.64 -5.10
C LEU A 52 -6.19 11.10 -5.13
N ALA A 53 -5.82 11.91 -4.14
CA ALA A 53 -6.22 13.32 -4.08
C ALA A 53 -5.64 14.12 -5.27
N VAL A 54 -4.37 13.89 -5.62
CA VAL A 54 -3.73 14.51 -6.80
C VAL A 54 -4.46 14.10 -8.08
N LEU A 55 -4.76 12.80 -8.23
CA LEU A 55 -5.42 12.29 -9.44
C LEU A 55 -6.86 12.76 -9.58
N VAL A 56 -7.67 12.70 -8.52
CA VAL A 56 -9.06 13.18 -8.56
C VAL A 56 -9.10 14.67 -8.91
N ARG A 57 -8.19 15.48 -8.36
CA ARG A 57 -8.07 16.89 -8.72
C ARG A 57 -7.68 17.08 -10.18
N GLY A 58 -6.66 16.36 -10.66
CA GLY A 58 -6.20 16.46 -12.04
C GLY A 58 -7.26 16.02 -13.06
N ILE A 59 -8.03 14.97 -12.74
CA ILE A 59 -9.17 14.51 -13.54
C ILE A 59 -10.28 15.57 -13.56
N ALA A 60 -10.65 16.12 -12.40
CA ALA A 60 -11.69 17.14 -12.29
C ALA A 60 -11.35 18.42 -13.06
N LEU A 61 -10.06 18.80 -13.08
CA LEU A 61 -9.55 19.94 -13.85
C LEU A 61 -9.28 19.62 -15.33
N LYS A 62 -9.58 18.40 -15.80
CA LYS A 62 -9.28 17.91 -17.16
C LYS A 62 -7.79 18.02 -17.54
N GLN A 63 -6.91 17.98 -16.55
CA GLN A 63 -5.46 18.01 -16.73
C GLN A 63 -4.89 16.60 -16.93
N ILE A 64 -5.57 15.58 -16.41
CA ILE A 64 -5.14 14.19 -16.45
C ILE A 64 -6.25 13.34 -17.05
N GLU A 65 -5.91 12.63 -18.12
CA GLU A 65 -6.76 11.63 -18.75
C GLU A 65 -6.02 10.29 -18.82
N PHE A 66 -6.74 9.20 -19.07
CA PHE A 66 -6.12 7.88 -19.18
C PHE A 66 -4.98 7.83 -20.22
N LYS A 67 -5.12 8.55 -21.34
CA LYS A 67 -4.10 8.62 -22.41
C LYS A 67 -2.85 9.44 -22.01
N THR A 68 -2.99 10.37 -21.08
CA THR A 68 -1.92 11.27 -20.61
C THR A 68 -1.45 10.92 -19.20
N ALA A 69 -1.84 9.75 -18.69
CA ALA A 69 -1.56 9.33 -17.32
C ALA A 69 -0.10 8.91 -17.09
N TRP A 70 0.63 8.54 -18.13
CA TRP A 70 1.98 7.98 -17.99
C TRP A 70 2.99 8.93 -17.32
N PRO A 71 3.12 10.21 -17.73
CA PRO A 71 3.97 11.17 -17.03
C PRO A 71 3.61 11.33 -15.54
N THR A 72 2.32 11.37 -15.22
CA THR A 72 1.85 11.46 -13.82
C THR A 72 2.24 10.20 -13.06
N LEU A 73 1.92 9.01 -13.57
CA LEU A 73 2.26 7.74 -12.94
C LEU A 73 3.76 7.63 -12.66
N ARG A 74 4.60 8.03 -13.63
CA ARG A 74 6.05 8.03 -13.44
C ARG A 74 6.48 8.94 -12.29
N ASN A 75 5.94 10.16 -12.24
CA ASN A 75 6.28 11.11 -11.18
C ASN A 75 5.83 10.60 -9.80
N GLU A 76 4.63 10.02 -9.71
CA GLU A 76 4.11 9.42 -8.47
C GLU A 76 4.93 8.19 -8.04
N ILE A 77 5.35 7.33 -8.98
CA ILE A 77 6.24 6.21 -8.68
C ILE A 77 7.59 6.70 -8.12
N ILE A 78 8.19 7.71 -8.75
CA ILE A 78 9.46 8.27 -8.27
C ILE A 78 9.30 8.85 -6.88
N ALA A 79 8.27 9.68 -6.67
CA ALA A 79 7.96 10.26 -5.37
C ALA A 79 7.73 9.17 -4.31
N ALA A 80 6.99 8.12 -4.65
CA ALA A 80 6.69 7.03 -3.73
C ALA A 80 7.89 6.15 -3.40
N VAL A 81 8.79 5.86 -4.35
CA VAL A 81 10.03 5.13 -4.06
C VAL A 81 10.96 5.97 -3.17
N VAL A 82 11.10 7.27 -3.44
CA VAL A 82 11.89 8.18 -2.58
C VAL A 82 11.31 8.21 -1.16
N ASN A 83 9.99 8.39 -1.04
CA ASN A 83 9.32 8.32 0.25
C ASN A 83 9.47 6.94 0.90
N GLY A 84 9.42 5.86 0.13
CA GLY A 84 9.61 4.49 0.60
C GLY A 84 10.98 4.28 1.22
N VAL A 85 12.03 4.81 0.58
CA VAL A 85 13.40 4.77 1.12
C VAL A 85 13.50 5.57 2.41
N ILE A 86 12.98 6.81 2.43
CA ILE A 86 13.03 7.67 3.62
C ILE A 86 12.30 7.01 4.79
N ASN A 87 11.03 6.62 4.60
CA ASN A 87 10.23 6.00 5.65
C ASN A 87 10.78 4.62 6.05
N GLY A 88 11.31 3.86 5.10
CA GLY A 88 11.96 2.58 5.34
C GLY A 88 13.19 2.72 6.24
N ILE A 89 14.06 3.69 5.98
CA ILE A 89 15.23 4.00 6.82
C ILE A 89 14.79 4.43 8.22
N LEU A 90 13.76 5.28 8.33
CA LEU A 90 13.25 5.73 9.63
C LEU A 90 12.71 4.57 10.46
N VAL A 91 11.86 3.72 9.88
CA VAL A 91 11.31 2.55 10.57
C VAL A 91 12.42 1.55 10.92
N ALA A 92 13.35 1.27 10.00
CA ALA A 92 14.49 0.40 10.28
C ALA A 92 15.34 0.93 11.44
N THR A 93 15.60 2.23 11.49
CA THR A 93 16.34 2.86 12.59
C THR A 93 15.63 2.67 13.93
N VAL A 94 14.31 2.89 13.98
CA VAL A 94 13.52 2.66 15.19
C VAL A 94 13.57 1.20 15.62
N VAL A 95 13.41 0.26 14.69
CA VAL A 95 13.47 -1.19 14.97
C VAL A 95 14.85 -1.60 15.48
N LEU A 96 15.94 -1.05 14.92
CA LEU A 96 17.30 -1.31 15.38
C LEU A 96 17.53 -0.80 16.81
N ILE A 97 16.97 0.37 17.16
CA ILE A 97 17.11 0.94 18.51
C ILE A 97 16.29 0.14 19.53
N VAL A 98 15.04 -0.16 19.20
CA VAL A 98 14.07 -0.74 20.15
C VAL A 98 14.25 -2.25 20.28
N ASN A 99 14.36 -2.96 19.15
CA ASN A 99 14.31 -4.42 19.10
C ASN A 99 15.69 -5.03 18.86
N ARG A 100 16.67 -4.24 18.39
CA ARG A 100 18.03 -4.68 18.05
C ARG A 100 18.07 -5.84 17.04
N ASP A 101 17.02 -5.98 16.23
CA ASP A 101 16.92 -7.01 15.20
C ASP A 101 17.15 -6.40 13.81
N VAL A 102 18.34 -6.66 13.27
CA VAL A 102 18.75 -6.17 11.95
C VAL A 102 17.92 -6.79 10.82
N ARG A 103 17.50 -8.04 10.97
CA ARG A 103 16.73 -8.74 9.93
C ARG A 103 15.35 -8.12 9.80
N ILE A 104 14.65 -7.92 10.91
CA ILE A 104 13.33 -7.25 10.94
C ILE A 104 13.43 -5.82 10.41
N ALA A 105 14.50 -5.09 10.77
CA ALA A 105 14.74 -3.74 10.26
C ALA A 105 14.86 -3.70 8.73
N ILE A 106 15.65 -4.61 8.14
CA ILE A 106 15.82 -4.72 6.68
C ILE A 106 14.50 -5.11 6.00
N ILE A 107 13.78 -6.09 6.56
CA ILE A 107 12.48 -6.55 6.05
C ILE A 107 11.50 -5.37 5.97
N LEU A 108 11.39 -4.58 7.05
CA LEU A 108 10.50 -3.42 7.08
C LEU A 108 10.93 -2.34 6.10
N ALA A 109 12.23 -2.04 5.98
CA ALA A 109 12.71 -1.06 5.01
C ALA A 109 12.33 -1.44 3.57
N LEU A 110 12.55 -2.70 3.19
CA LEU A 110 12.22 -3.19 1.85
C LEU A 110 10.70 -3.25 1.62
N ALA A 111 9.95 -3.73 2.62
CA ALA A 111 8.49 -3.80 2.55
C ALA A 111 7.87 -2.41 2.37
N MET A 112 8.41 -1.39 3.03
CA MET A 112 7.96 0.00 2.90
C MET A 112 8.16 0.52 1.47
N ILE A 113 9.32 0.27 0.86
CA ILE A 113 9.58 0.67 -0.53
C ILE A 113 8.57 0.01 -1.48
N ILE A 114 8.36 -1.31 -1.34
CA ILE A 114 7.42 -2.05 -2.19
C ILE A 114 5.99 -1.56 -1.97
N ASN A 115 5.57 -1.35 -0.73
CA ASN A 115 4.19 -0.95 -0.46
C ASN A 115 3.90 0.48 -0.94
N MET A 116 4.86 1.41 -0.80
CA MET A 116 4.70 2.76 -1.36
C MET A 116 4.69 2.75 -2.88
N PHE A 117 5.49 1.90 -3.53
CA PHE A 117 5.40 1.70 -4.98
C PHE A 117 3.99 1.21 -5.39
N VAL A 118 3.44 0.21 -4.69
CA VAL A 118 2.07 -0.27 -4.92
C VAL A 118 1.06 0.87 -4.74
N ALA A 119 1.19 1.64 -3.66
CA ALA A 119 0.34 2.78 -3.36
C ALA A 119 0.31 3.80 -4.51
N ALA A 120 1.45 4.15 -5.10
CA ALA A 120 1.50 5.06 -6.25
C ALA A 120 0.85 4.46 -7.50
N VAL A 121 1.12 3.18 -7.80
CA VAL A 121 0.57 2.51 -8.98
C VAL A 121 -0.95 2.43 -8.90
N PHE A 122 -1.49 1.92 -7.80
CA PHE A 122 -2.93 1.75 -7.64
C PHE A 122 -3.63 3.08 -7.34
N GLY A 123 -3.01 3.96 -6.57
CA GLY A 123 -3.49 5.32 -6.33
C GLY A 123 -3.61 6.15 -7.61
N THR A 124 -2.81 5.82 -8.63
CA THR A 124 -2.89 6.46 -9.95
C THR A 124 -3.86 5.76 -10.89
N LEU A 125 -3.74 4.44 -11.06
CA LEU A 125 -4.46 3.69 -12.08
C LEU A 125 -5.94 3.48 -11.73
N VAL A 126 -6.26 3.23 -10.45
CA VAL A 126 -7.64 2.93 -10.05
C VAL A 126 -8.57 4.12 -10.31
N PRO A 127 -8.24 5.38 -9.92
CA PRO A 127 -9.10 6.53 -10.21
C PRO A 127 -9.35 6.71 -11.71
N LEU A 128 -8.30 6.57 -12.52
CA LEU A 128 -8.39 6.70 -13.98
C LEU A 128 -9.29 5.62 -14.61
N LEU A 129 -9.18 4.38 -14.12
CA LEU A 129 -10.05 3.29 -14.54
C LEU A 129 -11.51 3.54 -14.12
N MET A 130 -11.75 4.01 -12.90
CA MET A 130 -13.10 4.32 -12.43
C MET A 130 -13.75 5.43 -13.25
N THR A 131 -13.01 6.50 -13.57
CA THR A 131 -13.49 7.57 -14.46
C THR A 131 -13.78 7.05 -15.85
N LYS A 132 -12.92 6.18 -16.42
CA LYS A 132 -13.16 5.56 -17.73
C LYS A 132 -14.42 4.68 -17.76
N LEU A 133 -14.77 4.08 -16.62
CA LEU A 133 -15.99 3.29 -16.44
C LEU A 133 -17.23 4.15 -16.09
N GLY A 134 -17.11 5.48 -16.08
CA GLY A 134 -18.20 6.39 -15.75
C GLY A 134 -18.59 6.41 -14.27
N LYS A 135 -17.72 5.90 -13.37
CA LYS A 135 -17.94 5.90 -11.92
C LYS A 135 -17.21 7.07 -11.26
N ASP A 136 -17.75 7.52 -10.13
CA ASP A 136 -17.08 8.52 -9.29
C ASP A 136 -15.80 7.93 -8.66
N PRO A 137 -14.61 8.44 -9.04
CA PRO A 137 -13.34 7.94 -8.54
C PRO A 137 -13.16 8.23 -7.05
N ALA A 138 -13.74 9.30 -6.48
CA ALA A 138 -13.46 9.70 -5.11
C ALA A 138 -14.03 8.71 -4.09
N ALA A 139 -15.25 8.22 -4.31
CA ALA A 139 -15.91 7.30 -3.38
C ALA A 139 -15.51 5.84 -3.60
N SER A 140 -15.30 5.42 -4.84
CA SER A 140 -15.10 4.02 -5.19
C SER A 140 -13.64 3.59 -5.25
N ALA A 141 -12.71 4.48 -5.64
CA ALA A 141 -11.30 4.11 -5.80
C ALA A 141 -10.64 3.77 -4.47
N THR A 142 -10.97 4.46 -3.38
CA THR A 142 -10.36 4.26 -2.06
C THR A 142 -10.44 2.80 -1.60
N ILE A 143 -11.57 2.12 -1.81
CA ILE A 143 -11.74 0.73 -1.38
C ILE A 143 -10.78 -0.20 -2.12
N PHE A 144 -10.71 -0.07 -3.44
CA PHE A 144 -9.82 -0.90 -4.26
C PHE A 144 -8.35 -0.57 -4.03
N ILE A 145 -8.04 0.72 -3.82
CA ILE A 145 -6.69 1.18 -3.51
C ILE A 145 -6.22 0.61 -2.17
N THR A 146 -7.00 0.78 -1.10
CA THR A 146 -6.63 0.26 0.23
C THR A 146 -6.53 -1.27 0.22
N THR A 147 -7.43 -1.94 -0.50
CA THR A 147 -7.33 -3.40 -0.69
C THR A 147 -6.02 -3.78 -1.36
N ALA A 148 -5.62 -3.08 -2.43
CA ALA A 148 -4.38 -3.38 -3.13
C ALA A 148 -3.16 -3.15 -2.24
N THR A 149 -3.13 -2.06 -1.48
CA THR A 149 -2.02 -1.79 -0.54
C THR A 149 -1.98 -2.77 0.61
N ASP A 150 -3.13 -3.23 1.12
CA ASP A 150 -3.15 -4.23 2.20
C ASP A 150 -2.70 -5.60 1.68
N VAL A 151 -3.33 -6.08 0.60
CA VAL A 151 -3.02 -7.39 0.00
C VAL A 151 -1.55 -7.47 -0.44
N LEU A 152 -1.10 -6.51 -1.24
CA LEU A 152 0.26 -6.55 -1.79
C LEU A 152 1.30 -6.10 -0.76
N GLY A 153 0.95 -5.19 0.14
CA GLY A 153 1.81 -4.76 1.24
C GLY A 153 2.07 -5.89 2.23
N PHE A 154 1.03 -6.62 2.67
CA PHE A 154 1.21 -7.79 3.54
C PHE A 154 1.92 -8.93 2.82
N LEU A 155 1.60 -9.18 1.55
CA LEU A 155 2.30 -10.18 0.75
C LEU A 155 3.81 -9.88 0.66
N ALA A 156 4.16 -8.62 0.37
CA ALA A 156 5.56 -8.20 0.31
C ALA A 156 6.24 -8.31 1.67
N PHE A 157 5.62 -7.78 2.72
CA PHE A 157 6.19 -7.76 4.07
C PHE A 157 6.40 -9.18 4.63
N LEU A 158 5.36 -10.00 4.63
CA LEU A 158 5.41 -11.35 5.19
C LEU A 158 6.16 -12.32 4.28
N GLY A 159 6.10 -12.12 2.96
CA GLY A 159 6.91 -12.87 2.00
C GLY A 159 8.41 -12.62 2.19
N LEU A 160 8.82 -11.36 2.31
CA LEU A 160 10.21 -11.00 2.63
C LEU A 160 10.63 -11.58 3.98
N ALA A 161 9.77 -11.49 5.00
CA ALA A 161 10.03 -12.08 6.31
C ALA A 161 10.25 -13.60 6.22
N THR A 162 9.39 -14.30 5.48
CA THR A 162 9.50 -15.76 5.27
C THR A 162 10.80 -16.15 4.58
N ILE A 163 11.29 -15.34 3.64
CA ILE A 163 12.52 -15.62 2.91
C ILE A 163 13.75 -15.30 3.76
N ILE A 164 13.74 -14.21 4.52
CA ILE A 164 14.91 -13.69 5.24
C ILE A 164 15.07 -14.29 6.65
N LEU A 165 13.97 -14.66 7.31
CA LEU A 165 13.97 -15.19 8.68
C LEU A 165 13.93 -16.71 8.76
N LYS A 166 13.81 -17.39 7.61
CA LYS A 166 13.93 -18.83 7.49
C LYS A 166 15.29 -19.34 7.96
#